data_AF-A0A7X7PB73-F1
#
_entry.id   AF-A0A7X7PB73-F1
#
_cell.length_a   1.000
_cell.length_b   1.000
_cell.length_c   1.000
_cell.angle_alpha   90.00
_cell.angle_beta   90.00
_cell.angle_gamma   90.00
#
_symmetry.space_group_name_H-M   'P 1'
#
loop_
_entity.id
_entity.type
_entity.pdbx_description
1 polymer ?
#
loop_
_entity_poly.entity_id
_entity_poly.type
_entity_poly.pdbx_seq_one_letter_code
_entity_poly.pdbx_strand_id
1 'polypeptide(L)'
;MTNSGLPDSLARPHEDDLDKLRRGVHHNPHSVLGAHPWPGGTAIRSLRPGAEAVVAQIAGHDYPLTLLGDGVWSTLVPSEKVPAGGLTDYRLADYRLIIDYPLGHQVTTAEGYTFLPALGELDLHLFGEGRHERLWEILGAHPRRYDTASGPVEGVSFTVWAPGARGVTVTGDFDLWSGCTAPLRVLGNSGVWEVFVPGIAAGDLYKFQVHGADGIVREKADPMAFATETPPANASRVSARAHEWGDHAWLEHRAGADPLHKAMSIFEVHLGSWRPGLTYLELAQQLAEYVTETGFTHVELLPVAEHPYGGSWGYQVTSYYAPTARFGSPDDFRYFVDHLHRSGIGVIIDWVPGHFPKDEWALARFDGTALYEHGDPQRGEQLDWGTYIFDFGRREVRNFLVANALFWCEEFHIDGLRVDAVASMLYRDYSRPVGQWTPNIHGGRENL
;
A
#
# COMPACT_ATOMS: atom_id res chain seq x y z
N MET A 1 -14.40 -19.02 -37.01
CA MET A 1 -13.93 -20.37 -37.40
C MET A 1 -12.42 -20.32 -37.28
N THR A 2 -11.77 -20.90 -36.27
CA THR A 2 -11.81 -22.29 -35.81
C THR A 2 -11.98 -22.38 -34.29
N ASN A 3 -13.05 -23.06 -33.86
CA ASN A 3 -13.25 -23.47 -32.47
C ASN A 3 -12.30 -24.65 -32.20
N SER A 4 -11.16 -24.41 -31.55
CA SER A 4 -10.24 -25.47 -31.14
C SER A 4 -10.85 -26.18 -29.93
N GLY A 5 -11.57 -27.26 -30.20
CA GLY A 5 -12.30 -28.06 -29.22
C GLY A 5 -11.37 -28.68 -28.18
N LEU A 6 -11.14 -27.95 -27.09
CA LEU A 6 -10.89 -28.53 -25.78
C LEU A 6 -12.26 -28.95 -25.21
N PRO A 7 -12.38 -30.12 -24.57
CA PRO A 7 -13.67 -30.59 -24.07
C PRO A 7 -14.23 -29.67 -22.97
N ASP A 8 -15.55 -29.48 -22.95
CA ASP A 8 -16.31 -28.77 -21.89
C ASP A 8 -16.01 -29.28 -20.47
N SER A 9 -15.40 -30.46 -20.37
CA SER A 9 -14.94 -31.09 -19.13
C SER A 9 -13.79 -30.36 -18.42
N LEU A 10 -13.14 -29.38 -19.04
CA LEU A 10 -12.02 -28.63 -18.44
C LEU A 10 -12.45 -27.37 -17.68
N ALA A 11 -13.76 -27.12 -17.55
CA ALA A 11 -14.29 -25.97 -16.81
C ALA A 11 -13.72 -24.61 -17.26
N ARG A 12 -13.50 -24.45 -18.57
CA ARG A 12 -12.89 -23.26 -19.18
C ARG A 12 -13.76 -22.01 -18.93
N PRO A 13 -13.18 -20.88 -18.48
CA PRO A 13 -13.91 -19.62 -18.34
C PRO A 13 -14.19 -18.96 -19.71
N HIS A 14 -14.97 -17.89 -19.72
CA HIS A 14 -15.27 -17.16 -20.96
C HIS A 14 -13.99 -16.56 -21.57
N GLU A 15 -13.89 -16.54 -22.90
CA GLU A 15 -12.69 -16.05 -23.60
C GLU A 15 -12.40 -14.57 -23.27
N ASP A 16 -13.43 -13.74 -23.11
CA ASP A 16 -13.25 -12.34 -22.70
C ASP A 16 -12.57 -12.19 -21.33
N ASP A 17 -12.81 -13.13 -20.42
CA ASP A 17 -12.18 -13.08 -19.10
C ASP A 17 -10.72 -13.53 -19.17
N LEU A 18 -10.42 -14.53 -20.00
CA LEU A 18 -9.04 -14.93 -20.30
C LEU A 18 -8.25 -13.79 -20.95
N ASP A 19 -8.84 -13.08 -21.92
CA ASP A 19 -8.21 -11.90 -22.54
C ASP A 19 -7.94 -10.79 -21.53
N LYS A 20 -8.92 -10.48 -20.67
CA LYS A 20 -8.76 -9.46 -19.62
C LYS A 20 -7.68 -9.84 -18.60
N LEU A 21 -7.64 -11.10 -18.16
CA LEU A 21 -6.60 -11.61 -17.25
C LEU A 21 -5.22 -11.51 -17.89
N ARG A 22 -5.09 -11.97 -19.13
CA ARG A 22 -3.85 -11.88 -19.92
C ARG A 22 -3.34 -10.44 -20.02
N ARG A 23 -4.25 -9.49 -20.22
CA ARG A 23 -3.93 -8.08 -20.40
C ARG A 23 -3.77 -7.31 -19.08
N GLY A 24 -3.98 -7.94 -17.93
CA GLY A 24 -3.92 -7.28 -16.62
C GLY A 24 -5.06 -6.29 -16.36
N VAL A 25 -6.18 -6.41 -17.06
CA VAL A 25 -7.32 -5.46 -17.00
C VAL A 25 -8.63 -6.12 -16.53
N HIS A 26 -8.52 -7.28 -15.86
CA HIS A 26 -9.67 -7.94 -15.28
C HIS A 26 -10.04 -7.30 -13.94
N HIS A 27 -11.22 -6.68 -13.84
CA HIS A 27 -11.65 -5.97 -12.62
C HIS A 27 -11.94 -6.89 -11.42
N ASN A 28 -12.27 -8.17 -11.66
CA ASN A 28 -12.56 -9.14 -10.59
C ASN A 28 -11.94 -10.52 -10.84
N PRO A 29 -10.61 -10.70 -10.74
CA PRO A 29 -9.96 -12.00 -11.00
C PRO A 29 -10.53 -13.16 -10.17
N HIS A 30 -11.07 -12.86 -8.98
CA HIS A 30 -11.71 -13.84 -8.09
C HIS A 30 -13.02 -14.42 -8.65
N SER A 31 -13.65 -13.82 -9.66
CA SER A 31 -14.80 -14.44 -10.35
C SER A 31 -14.40 -15.57 -11.30
N VAL A 32 -13.10 -15.73 -11.56
CA VAL A 32 -12.56 -16.71 -12.51
C VAL A 32 -11.58 -17.65 -11.82
N LEU A 33 -10.58 -17.09 -11.15
CA LEU A 33 -9.54 -17.80 -10.42
C LEU A 33 -10.07 -18.30 -9.07
N GLY A 34 -9.46 -19.35 -8.53
CA GLY A 34 -9.95 -20.04 -7.34
C GLY A 34 -10.90 -21.20 -7.64
N ALA A 35 -11.70 -21.56 -6.65
CA ALA A 35 -12.66 -22.66 -6.72
C ALA A 35 -14.09 -22.13 -6.96
N HIS A 36 -14.75 -22.65 -8.00
CA HIS A 36 -16.07 -22.20 -8.44
C HIS A 36 -17.01 -23.38 -8.67
N PRO A 37 -18.30 -23.28 -8.29
CA PRO A 37 -19.30 -24.26 -8.69
C PRO A 37 -19.37 -24.38 -10.22
N TRP A 38 -19.44 -25.60 -10.74
CA TRP A 38 -19.52 -25.87 -12.17
C TRP A 38 -20.42 -27.09 -12.46
N PRO A 39 -21.06 -27.17 -13.65
CA PRO A 39 -21.75 -28.40 -14.03
C PRO A 39 -20.83 -29.63 -13.91
N GLY A 40 -21.21 -30.58 -13.05
CA GLY A 40 -20.44 -31.81 -12.79
C GLY A 40 -19.46 -31.74 -11.61
N GLY A 41 -19.30 -30.60 -10.93
CA GLY A 41 -18.46 -30.52 -9.74
C GLY A 41 -17.95 -29.10 -9.42
N THR A 42 -16.67 -29.00 -9.03
CA THR A 42 -16.00 -27.74 -8.71
C THR A 42 -14.88 -27.48 -9.71
N ALA A 43 -14.95 -26.36 -10.40
CA ALA A 43 -13.86 -25.86 -11.24
C ALA A 43 -12.78 -25.26 -10.33
N ILE A 44 -11.53 -25.68 -10.50
CA ILE A 44 -10.37 -25.01 -9.90
C ILE A 44 -9.59 -24.34 -11.03
N ARG A 45 -9.29 -23.05 -10.87
CA ARG A 45 -8.52 -22.26 -11.83
C ARG A 45 -7.42 -21.49 -11.14
N SER A 46 -6.24 -21.48 -11.74
CA SER A 46 -5.05 -20.86 -11.15
C SER A 46 -4.24 -20.14 -12.23
N LEU A 47 -3.78 -18.92 -11.94
CA LEU A 47 -2.90 -18.15 -12.81
C LEU A 47 -1.44 -18.38 -12.42
N ARG A 48 -0.71 -19.22 -13.17
CA ARG A 48 0.71 -19.56 -12.97
C ARG A 48 1.48 -19.47 -14.31
N PRO A 49 1.80 -18.25 -14.77
CA PRO A 49 2.68 -18.04 -15.92
C PRO A 49 4.04 -18.72 -15.71
N GLY A 50 4.54 -19.38 -16.75
CA GLY A 50 5.84 -20.05 -16.70
C GLY A 50 5.89 -21.39 -15.95
N ALA A 51 4.79 -21.84 -15.34
CA ALA A 51 4.72 -23.19 -14.77
C ALA A 51 4.77 -24.27 -15.88
N GLU A 52 5.39 -25.40 -15.58
CA GLU A 52 5.43 -26.59 -16.43
C GLU A 52 4.30 -27.58 -16.08
N ALA A 53 3.91 -27.64 -14.79
CA ALA A 53 2.78 -28.41 -14.31
C ALA A 53 2.13 -27.75 -13.08
N VAL A 54 0.82 -27.94 -12.93
CA VAL A 54 0.05 -27.50 -11.76
C VAL A 54 -0.89 -28.61 -11.33
N VAL A 55 -0.88 -28.93 -10.03
CA VAL A 55 -1.73 -29.95 -9.42
C VAL A 55 -2.46 -29.35 -8.23
N ALA A 56 -3.78 -29.56 -8.15
CA ALA A 56 -4.55 -29.29 -6.94
C ALA A 56 -4.58 -30.54 -6.07
N GLN A 57 -4.06 -30.44 -4.84
CA GLN A 57 -4.10 -31.49 -3.84
C GLN A 57 -5.26 -31.23 -2.87
N ILE A 58 -6.23 -32.15 -2.85
CA ILE A 58 -7.46 -32.07 -2.07
C ILE A 58 -7.61 -33.36 -1.26
N ALA A 59 -7.60 -33.26 0.06
CA ALA A 59 -7.74 -34.42 0.96
C ALA A 59 -6.80 -35.59 0.60
N GLY A 60 -5.56 -35.29 0.20
CA GLY A 60 -4.55 -36.28 -0.20
C GLY A 60 -4.72 -36.86 -1.61
N HIS A 61 -5.66 -36.35 -2.40
CA HIS A 61 -5.83 -36.71 -3.81
C HIS A 61 -5.34 -35.59 -4.73
N ASP A 62 -4.62 -35.99 -5.78
CA ASP A 62 -4.06 -35.08 -6.77
C ASP A 62 -4.99 -34.95 -7.98
N TYR A 63 -5.27 -33.70 -8.35
CA TYR A 63 -6.05 -33.33 -9.53
C TYR A 63 -5.17 -32.46 -10.43
N PRO A 64 -4.57 -33.02 -11.50
CA PRO A 64 -3.78 -32.25 -12.44
C PRO A 64 -4.63 -31.19 -13.16
N LEU A 65 -4.07 -29.99 -13.31
CA LEU A 65 -4.67 -28.91 -14.10
C LEU A 65 -4.13 -28.95 -15.54
N THR A 66 -4.97 -28.56 -16.47
CA THR A 66 -4.63 -28.36 -17.88
C THR A 66 -4.40 -26.88 -18.16
N LEU A 67 -3.30 -26.56 -18.85
CA LEU A 67 -3.02 -25.19 -19.31
C LEU A 67 -4.05 -24.78 -20.38
N LEU A 68 -4.76 -23.69 -20.13
CA LEU A 68 -5.75 -23.12 -21.04
C LEU A 68 -5.17 -22.04 -21.97
N GLY A 69 -4.03 -21.44 -21.59
CA GLY A 69 -3.33 -20.37 -22.29
C GLY A 69 -2.86 -19.26 -21.34
N ASP A 70 -1.80 -18.54 -21.72
CA ASP A 70 -1.29 -17.34 -21.02
C ASP A 70 -1.13 -17.52 -19.49
N GLY A 71 -0.71 -18.72 -19.06
CA GLY A 71 -0.49 -19.04 -17.65
C GLY A 71 -1.75 -19.43 -16.87
N VAL A 72 -2.95 -19.46 -17.47
CA VAL A 72 -4.18 -19.90 -16.79
C VAL A 72 -4.31 -21.42 -16.88
N TRP A 73 -4.41 -22.08 -15.72
CA TRP A 73 -4.57 -23.52 -15.56
C TRP A 73 -5.97 -23.83 -15.04
N SER A 74 -6.57 -24.96 -15.46
CA SER A 74 -7.87 -25.38 -14.94
C SER A 74 -8.04 -26.90 -14.82
N THR A 75 -8.83 -27.31 -13.83
CA THR A 75 -9.32 -28.68 -13.69
C THR A 75 -10.76 -28.68 -13.18
N LEU A 76 -11.48 -29.79 -13.41
CA LEU A 76 -12.80 -30.05 -12.85
C LEU A 76 -12.69 -31.17 -11.82
N VAL A 77 -12.99 -30.87 -10.57
CA VAL A 77 -13.08 -31.84 -9.47
C VAL A 77 -14.50 -32.39 -9.43
N PRO A 78 -14.76 -33.67 -9.76
CA PRO A 78 -16.11 -34.22 -9.79
C PRO A 78 -16.73 -34.29 -8.39
N SER A 79 -18.02 -33.96 -8.28
CA SER A 79 -18.76 -33.99 -7.00
C SER A 79 -18.80 -35.38 -6.34
N GLU A 80 -18.68 -36.46 -7.11
CA GLU A 80 -18.75 -37.84 -6.61
C GLU A 80 -17.42 -38.40 -6.07
N LYS A 81 -16.28 -37.76 -6.36
CA LYS A 81 -14.93 -38.26 -6.01
C LYS A 81 -14.35 -37.67 -4.72
N VAL A 82 -15.09 -36.82 -4.02
CA VAL A 82 -14.71 -36.34 -2.68
C VAL A 82 -15.20 -37.38 -1.65
N PRO A 83 -14.33 -38.01 -0.84
CA PRO A 83 -14.72 -39.11 0.04
C PRO A 83 -15.90 -38.75 0.94
N ALA A 84 -16.97 -39.55 0.83
CA ALA A 84 -18.20 -39.41 1.59
C ALA A 84 -17.99 -39.77 3.08
N GLY A 85 -17.49 -38.81 3.85
CA GLY A 85 -17.42 -38.84 5.31
C GLY A 85 -18.62 -38.18 5.98
N GLY A 86 -19.85 -38.57 5.61
CA GLY A 86 -21.04 -38.40 6.45
C GLY A 86 -21.43 -36.97 6.86
N LEU A 87 -21.68 -36.06 5.91
CA LEU A 87 -22.67 -34.97 5.97
C LEU A 87 -22.83 -34.41 4.55
N THR A 88 -24.08 -34.28 4.10
CA THR A 88 -24.50 -34.09 2.71
C THR A 88 -24.27 -32.69 2.12
N ASP A 89 -23.18 -32.00 2.46
CA ASP A 89 -22.90 -30.65 1.95
C ASP A 89 -21.41 -30.29 1.90
N TYR A 90 -20.56 -31.21 1.40
CA TYR A 90 -19.14 -30.92 1.19
C TYR A 90 -18.94 -29.96 0.01
N ARG A 91 -18.98 -28.66 0.31
CA ARG A 91 -18.25 -27.64 -0.44
C ARG A 91 -16.75 -27.99 -0.32
N LEU A 92 -15.99 -27.84 -1.41
CA LEU A 92 -14.53 -27.96 -1.39
C LEU A 92 -13.99 -27.08 -0.25
N ALA A 93 -13.56 -27.69 0.86
CA ALA A 93 -13.30 -26.93 2.09
C ALA A 93 -11.97 -26.17 2.04
N ASP A 94 -10.95 -26.77 1.44
CA ASP A 94 -9.61 -26.21 1.27
C ASP A 94 -8.80 -27.10 0.31
N TYR A 95 -7.72 -26.55 -0.28
CA TYR A 95 -6.76 -27.30 -1.09
C TYR A 95 -5.39 -26.61 -1.12
N ARG A 96 -4.38 -27.33 -1.60
CA ARG A 96 -3.05 -26.78 -1.92
C ARG A 96 -2.74 -26.98 -3.39
N LEU A 97 -2.00 -26.04 -3.96
CA LEU A 97 -1.44 -26.16 -5.29
C LEU A 97 0.01 -26.60 -5.17
N ILE A 98 0.36 -27.64 -5.92
CA ILE A 98 1.74 -28.04 -6.18
C ILE A 98 2.06 -27.58 -7.60
N ILE A 99 3.07 -26.73 -7.72
CA ILE A 99 3.42 -26.03 -8.97
C ILE A 99 4.86 -26.34 -9.29
N ASP A 100 5.10 -26.90 -10.47
CA ASP A 100 6.43 -27.16 -10.99
C ASP A 100 6.83 -26.04 -11.94
N TYR A 101 7.96 -25.39 -11.66
CA TYR A 101 8.61 -24.41 -12.52
C TYR A 101 9.91 -24.99 -13.11
N PRO A 102 10.44 -24.38 -14.19
CA PRO A 102 11.69 -24.80 -14.80
C PRO A 102 12.84 -24.94 -13.79
N LEU A 103 13.84 -25.75 -14.15
CA LEU A 103 15.01 -26.05 -13.33
C LEU A 103 14.69 -26.83 -12.04
N GLY A 104 13.54 -27.51 -11.97
CA GLY A 104 13.15 -28.36 -10.86
C GLY A 104 12.69 -27.59 -9.62
N HIS A 105 12.28 -26.33 -9.79
CA HIS A 105 11.75 -25.51 -8.71
C HIS A 105 10.28 -25.85 -8.48
N GLN A 106 9.99 -26.59 -7.40
CA GLN A 106 8.62 -26.93 -7.01
C GLN A 106 8.15 -26.06 -5.84
N VAL A 107 6.94 -25.53 -5.93
CA VAL A 107 6.29 -24.71 -4.90
C VAL A 107 4.98 -25.37 -4.48
N THR A 108 4.77 -25.49 -3.16
CA THR A 108 3.46 -25.83 -2.59
C THR A 108 2.87 -24.60 -1.92
N THR A 109 1.67 -24.17 -2.33
CA THR A 109 1.05 -22.95 -1.82
C THR A 109 -0.48 -23.04 -1.77
N ALA A 110 -1.12 -22.18 -0.99
CA ALA A 110 -2.57 -22.00 -1.05
C ALA A 110 -2.97 -21.17 -2.28
N GLU A 111 -4.23 -21.27 -2.71
CA GLU A 111 -4.74 -20.39 -3.77
C GLU A 111 -5.28 -19.08 -3.19
N GLY A 112 -4.58 -17.97 -3.43
CA GLY A 112 -4.95 -16.64 -2.93
C GLY A 112 -6.35 -16.19 -3.37
N TYR A 113 -6.80 -16.62 -4.56
CA TYR A 113 -8.12 -16.26 -5.09
C TYR A 113 -9.31 -17.00 -4.46
N THR A 114 -9.06 -17.82 -3.43
CA THR A 114 -10.12 -18.45 -2.63
C THR A 114 -10.48 -17.64 -1.37
N PHE A 115 -9.65 -16.66 -1.02
CA PHE A 115 -9.84 -15.86 0.19
C PHE A 115 -10.86 -14.73 -0.03
N LEU A 116 -11.70 -14.52 0.98
CA LEU A 116 -12.68 -13.43 1.02
C LEU A 116 -11.97 -12.06 1.11
N PRO A 117 -12.65 -10.97 0.72
CA PRO A 117 -12.08 -9.62 0.83
C PRO A 117 -11.53 -9.34 2.23
N ALA A 118 -10.33 -8.78 2.29
CA ALA A 118 -9.70 -8.40 3.55
C ALA A 118 -10.39 -7.21 4.23
N LEU A 119 -11.18 -6.41 3.49
CA LEU A 119 -11.83 -5.19 3.95
C LEU A 119 -13.34 -5.39 4.08
N GLY A 120 -13.91 -4.84 5.16
CA GLY A 120 -15.35 -4.82 5.39
C GLY A 120 -16.06 -3.64 4.72
N GLU A 121 -17.39 -3.72 4.63
CA GLU A 121 -18.22 -2.65 4.04
C GLU A 121 -18.13 -1.33 4.82
N LEU A 122 -17.98 -1.40 6.15
CA LEU A 122 -17.88 -0.21 7.01
C LEU A 122 -16.60 0.59 6.70
N ASP A 123 -15.46 -0.08 6.53
CA ASP A 123 -14.18 0.57 6.27
C ASP A 123 -14.22 1.29 4.92
N LEU A 124 -14.75 0.61 3.89
CA LEU A 124 -14.95 1.19 2.56
C LEU A 124 -15.92 2.39 2.60
N HIS A 125 -16.96 2.31 3.42
CA HIS A 125 -17.90 3.41 3.61
C HIS A 125 -17.24 4.63 4.28
N LEU A 126 -16.52 4.44 5.40
CA LEU A 126 -15.81 5.52 6.09
C LEU A 126 -14.74 6.16 5.22
N PHE A 127 -14.04 5.35 4.41
CA PHE A 127 -13.07 5.85 3.43
C PHE A 127 -13.76 6.71 2.34
N GLY A 128 -14.88 6.24 1.77
CA GLY A 128 -15.65 7.00 0.77
C GLY A 128 -16.30 8.29 1.31
N GLU A 129 -16.53 8.37 2.62
CA GLU A 129 -16.94 9.62 3.30
C GLU A 129 -15.75 10.52 3.66
N GLY A 130 -14.54 9.99 3.58
CA GLY A 130 -13.29 10.65 3.91
C GLY A 130 -13.18 10.99 5.40
N ARG A 131 -13.49 10.01 6.25
CA ARG A 131 -13.46 10.09 7.72
C ARG A 131 -12.94 8.81 8.42
N HIS A 132 -12.19 7.97 7.71
CA HIS A 132 -11.58 6.79 8.31
C HIS A 132 -10.28 7.21 9.02
N GLU A 133 -10.34 7.35 10.35
CA GLU A 133 -9.23 7.89 11.16
C GLU A 133 -8.01 6.98 11.19
N ARG A 134 -8.19 5.65 11.09
CA ARG A 134 -7.10 4.65 11.12
C ARG A 134 -6.86 4.00 9.75
N LEU A 135 -6.83 4.82 8.69
CA LEU A 135 -6.78 4.36 7.30
C LEU A 135 -5.59 3.41 7.02
N TRP A 136 -4.48 3.61 7.72
CA TRP A 136 -3.29 2.77 7.58
C TRP A 136 -3.50 1.33 8.03
N GLU A 137 -4.54 1.00 8.80
CA GLU A 137 -4.83 -0.39 9.19
C GLU A 137 -5.56 -1.19 8.11
N ILE A 138 -6.17 -0.49 7.14
CA ILE A 138 -7.01 -1.11 6.10
C ILE A 138 -6.43 -0.97 4.71
N LEU A 139 -5.68 0.09 4.40
CA LEU A 139 -5.02 0.26 3.11
C LEU A 139 -3.52 -0.06 3.19
N GLY A 140 -2.95 -0.47 2.06
CA GLY A 140 -1.54 -0.85 1.93
C GLY A 140 -1.30 -2.35 2.02
N ALA A 141 -0.08 -2.73 2.39
CA ALA A 141 0.35 -4.12 2.54
C ALA A 141 0.35 -4.58 4.01
N HIS A 142 -0.48 -5.58 4.31
CA HIS A 142 -0.69 -6.10 5.66
C HIS A 142 -0.40 -7.61 5.74
N PRO A 143 0.60 -8.05 6.52
CA PRO A 143 0.75 -9.46 6.86
C PRO A 143 -0.53 -10.01 7.50
N ARG A 144 -1.01 -11.16 7.01
CA ARG A 144 -2.21 -11.84 7.51
C ARG A 144 -1.92 -13.32 7.69
N ARG A 145 -2.63 -13.92 8.64
CA ARG A 145 -2.65 -15.36 8.89
C ARG A 145 -4.09 -15.84 8.95
N TYR A 146 -4.39 -16.91 8.21
CA TYR A 146 -5.68 -17.58 8.20
C TYR A 146 -5.52 -19.04 8.60
N ASP A 147 -6.31 -19.51 9.56
CA ASP A 147 -6.36 -20.93 9.89
C ASP A 147 -7.31 -21.65 8.92
N THR A 148 -6.78 -22.52 8.06
CA THR A 148 -7.57 -23.30 7.09
C THR A 148 -7.60 -24.78 7.44
N ALA A 149 -8.45 -25.57 6.78
CA ALA A 149 -8.59 -27.00 7.05
C ALA A 149 -7.29 -27.79 6.78
N SER A 150 -6.42 -27.31 5.90
CA SER A 150 -5.12 -27.91 5.58
C SER A 150 -3.95 -27.27 6.35
N GLY A 151 -4.23 -26.47 7.39
CA GLY A 151 -3.23 -25.78 8.22
C GLY A 151 -3.17 -24.27 7.97
N PRO A 152 -2.41 -23.52 8.78
CA PRO A 152 -2.34 -22.07 8.67
C PRO A 152 -1.76 -21.63 7.32
N VAL A 153 -2.30 -20.55 6.77
CA VAL A 153 -1.80 -19.86 5.59
C VAL A 153 -1.39 -18.46 5.99
N GLU A 154 -0.11 -18.16 5.80
CA GLU A 154 0.46 -16.83 6.03
C GLU A 154 0.77 -16.19 4.69
N GLY A 155 0.64 -14.86 4.62
CA GLY A 155 0.87 -14.08 3.42
C GLY A 155 0.56 -12.61 3.65
N VAL A 156 0.40 -11.86 2.57
CA VAL A 156 0.13 -10.42 2.64
C VAL A 156 -1.14 -10.08 1.89
N SER A 157 -2.01 -9.29 2.52
CA SER A 157 -3.11 -8.62 1.84
C SER A 157 -2.62 -7.27 1.34
N PHE A 158 -2.78 -7.03 0.05
CA PHE A 158 -2.47 -5.76 -0.59
C PHE A 158 -3.75 -5.04 -0.95
N THR A 159 -3.77 -3.75 -0.67
CA THR A 159 -4.88 -2.89 -1.02
C THR A 159 -4.43 -1.53 -1.50
N VAL A 160 -5.09 -1.02 -2.54
CA VAL A 160 -4.73 0.26 -3.14
C VAL A 160 -5.94 0.95 -3.75
N TRP A 161 -6.06 2.25 -3.55
CA TRP A 161 -7.11 3.05 -4.15
C TRP A 161 -6.72 3.55 -5.54
N ALA A 162 -7.45 3.11 -6.56
CA ALA A 162 -7.23 3.44 -7.96
C ALA A 162 -8.56 3.34 -8.75
N PRO A 163 -9.54 4.22 -8.50
CA PRO A 163 -10.90 4.11 -9.05
C PRO A 163 -10.97 4.20 -10.58
N GLY A 164 -10.04 4.92 -11.21
CA GLY A 164 -9.94 5.04 -12.66
C GLY A 164 -9.16 3.91 -13.33
N ALA A 165 -8.48 3.04 -12.57
CA ALA A 165 -7.68 1.97 -13.15
C ALA A 165 -8.58 0.95 -13.85
N ARG A 166 -8.09 0.42 -14.98
CA ARG A 166 -8.71 -0.71 -15.70
C ARG A 166 -8.33 -2.05 -15.09
N GLY A 167 -7.22 -2.09 -14.37
CA GLY A 167 -6.70 -3.26 -13.67
C GLY A 167 -5.48 -2.89 -12.84
N VAL A 168 -5.25 -3.65 -11.78
CA VAL A 168 -4.09 -3.50 -10.90
C VAL A 168 -3.53 -4.88 -10.61
N THR A 169 -2.21 -5.04 -10.67
CA THR A 169 -1.49 -6.25 -10.27
C THR A 169 -0.43 -5.88 -9.25
N VAL A 170 -0.28 -6.66 -8.18
CA VAL A 170 0.90 -6.54 -7.31
C VAL A 170 2.04 -7.38 -7.87
N THR A 171 3.25 -6.85 -7.86
CA THR A 171 4.46 -7.50 -8.35
C THR A 171 5.63 -7.19 -7.43
N GLY A 172 6.64 -8.05 -7.39
CA GLY A 172 7.75 -7.93 -6.46
C GLY A 172 8.75 -9.07 -6.58
N ASP A 173 9.55 -9.26 -5.53
CA ASP A 173 10.57 -10.32 -5.51
C ASP A 173 9.94 -11.71 -5.69
N PHE A 174 8.75 -11.93 -5.14
CA PHE A 174 8.00 -13.18 -5.18
C PHE A 174 7.53 -13.60 -6.58
N ASP A 175 7.50 -12.67 -7.55
CA ASP A 175 7.15 -12.97 -8.94
C ASP A 175 8.20 -12.48 -9.95
N LEU A 176 9.41 -12.21 -9.46
CA LEU A 176 10.55 -11.70 -10.22
C LEU A 176 10.18 -10.45 -11.04
N TRP A 177 9.35 -9.57 -10.48
CA TRP A 177 8.92 -8.31 -11.09
C TRP A 177 8.18 -8.50 -12.43
N SER A 178 7.47 -9.61 -12.60
CA SER A 178 6.81 -9.96 -13.87
C SER A 178 5.45 -9.27 -14.09
N GLY A 179 4.75 -8.88 -13.03
CA GLY A 179 3.47 -8.17 -13.13
C GLY A 179 2.29 -9.00 -13.63
N CYS A 180 2.44 -10.33 -13.71
CA CYS A 180 1.43 -11.19 -14.35
C CYS A 180 0.87 -12.30 -13.44
N THR A 181 1.18 -12.28 -12.14
CA THR A 181 0.87 -13.40 -11.23
C THR A 181 -0.22 -13.08 -10.20
N ALA A 182 -0.36 -11.82 -9.78
CA ALA A 182 -1.24 -11.42 -8.69
C ALA A 182 -2.17 -10.22 -9.03
N PRO A 183 -3.03 -10.29 -10.07
CA PRO A 183 -4.05 -9.27 -10.32
C PRO A 183 -5.05 -9.11 -9.15
N LEU A 184 -5.39 -7.86 -8.83
CA LEU A 184 -6.31 -7.48 -7.76
C LEU A 184 -7.77 -7.45 -8.25
N ARG A 185 -8.73 -7.65 -7.34
CA ARG A 185 -10.16 -7.34 -7.59
C ARG A 185 -10.49 -5.93 -7.09
N VAL A 186 -11.40 -5.24 -7.76
CA VAL A 186 -12.01 -4.02 -7.21
C VAL A 186 -13.15 -4.38 -6.25
N LEU A 187 -13.22 -3.71 -5.10
CA LEU A 187 -14.24 -3.93 -4.07
C LEU A 187 -15.46 -3.03 -4.31
N GLY A 188 -16.44 -3.57 -5.04
CA GLY A 188 -17.67 -2.85 -5.38
C GLY A 188 -17.38 -1.56 -6.14
N ASN A 189 -17.99 -0.46 -5.72
CA ASN A 189 -17.83 0.86 -6.35
C ASN A 189 -16.85 1.77 -5.60
N SER A 190 -16.08 1.24 -4.65
CA SER A 190 -15.14 2.02 -3.82
C SER A 190 -13.90 2.51 -4.60
N GLY A 191 -13.56 1.81 -5.69
CA GLY A 191 -12.29 2.00 -6.39
C GLY A 191 -11.07 1.48 -5.62
N VAL A 192 -11.27 0.79 -4.49
CA VAL A 192 -10.21 0.08 -3.75
C VAL A 192 -10.02 -1.30 -4.38
N TRP A 193 -8.80 -1.59 -4.76
CA TRP A 193 -8.35 -2.87 -5.28
C TRP A 193 -7.76 -3.71 -4.17
N GLU A 194 -7.97 -5.03 -4.18
CA GLU A 194 -7.51 -5.93 -3.12
C GLU A 194 -7.09 -7.32 -3.65
N VAL A 195 -6.07 -7.90 -3.03
CA VAL A 195 -5.72 -9.33 -3.15
C VAL A 195 -4.98 -9.81 -1.91
N PHE A 196 -5.20 -11.06 -1.51
CA PHE A 196 -4.34 -11.76 -0.57
C PHE A 196 -3.41 -12.72 -1.32
N VAL A 197 -2.11 -12.60 -1.09
CA VAL A 197 -1.08 -13.43 -1.73
C VAL A 197 -0.38 -14.29 -0.66
N PRO A 198 -0.61 -15.61 -0.66
CA PRO A 198 0.07 -16.53 0.25
C PRO A 198 1.58 -16.59 0.03
N GLY A 199 2.33 -16.78 1.12
CA GLY A 199 3.78 -17.04 1.08
C GLY A 199 4.68 -15.80 1.03
N ILE A 200 4.12 -14.59 0.93
CA ILE A 200 4.88 -13.33 1.03
C ILE A 200 5.17 -13.04 2.50
N ALA A 201 6.40 -12.60 2.77
CA ALA A 201 6.89 -12.29 4.11
C ALA A 201 7.18 -10.79 4.31
N ALA A 202 7.29 -10.38 5.57
CA ALA A 202 7.85 -9.07 5.90
C ALA A 202 9.29 -8.97 5.37
N GLY A 203 9.62 -7.84 4.76
CA GLY A 203 10.90 -7.61 4.08
C GLY A 203 10.82 -7.72 2.57
N ASP A 204 9.83 -8.43 2.00
CA ASP A 204 9.67 -8.55 0.55
C ASP A 204 9.38 -7.19 -0.09
N LEU A 205 9.99 -6.96 -1.25
CA LEU A 205 9.76 -5.77 -2.05
C LEU A 205 8.57 -5.94 -2.98
N TYR A 206 7.81 -4.87 -3.19
CA TYR A 206 6.68 -4.88 -4.10
C TYR A 206 6.38 -3.49 -4.69
N LYS A 207 5.62 -3.51 -5.79
CA LYS A 207 4.95 -2.37 -6.42
C LYS A 207 3.58 -2.79 -6.95
N PHE A 208 2.77 -1.81 -7.30
CA PHE A 208 1.55 -2.01 -8.08
C PHE A 208 1.80 -1.69 -9.55
N GLN A 209 1.53 -2.65 -10.43
CA GLN A 209 1.38 -2.40 -11.85
C GLN A 209 -0.06 -1.94 -12.12
N VAL A 210 -0.22 -0.65 -12.39
CA VAL A 210 -1.52 0.01 -12.59
C VAL A 210 -1.77 0.23 -14.08
N HIS A 211 -2.84 -0.39 -14.59
CA HIS A 211 -3.32 -0.17 -15.95
C HIS A 211 -4.25 1.04 -15.97
N GLY A 212 -3.71 2.23 -16.20
CA GLY A 212 -4.43 3.48 -16.07
C GLY A 212 -5.59 3.67 -17.04
N ALA A 213 -6.51 4.57 -16.70
CA ALA A 213 -7.64 5.02 -17.54
C ALA A 213 -7.19 5.57 -18.89
N ASP A 214 -5.98 6.13 -18.93
CA ASP A 214 -5.35 6.78 -20.08
C ASP A 214 -4.72 5.81 -21.09
N GLY A 215 -4.79 4.50 -20.86
CA GLY A 215 -4.17 3.53 -21.74
C GLY A 215 -2.81 3.02 -21.26
N ILE A 216 -2.16 3.73 -20.34
CA ILE A 216 -0.75 3.53 -19.98
C ILE A 216 -0.63 2.61 -18.77
N VAL A 217 0.36 1.72 -18.79
CA VAL A 217 0.70 0.85 -17.66
C VAL A 217 1.87 1.48 -16.91
N ARG A 218 1.75 1.61 -15.60
CA ARG A 218 2.77 2.22 -14.73
C ARG A 218 3.07 1.30 -13.56
N GLU A 219 4.33 1.23 -13.16
CA GLU A 219 4.70 0.68 -11.86
C GLU A 219 4.65 1.79 -10.82
N LYS A 220 3.92 1.55 -9.74
CA LYS A 220 3.64 2.50 -8.68
C LYS A 220 4.14 1.94 -7.35
N ALA A 221 4.89 2.75 -6.61
CA ALA A 221 5.07 2.54 -5.18
C ALA A 221 3.70 2.63 -4.49
N ASP A 222 3.53 1.89 -3.40
CA ASP A 222 2.32 1.94 -2.59
C ASP A 222 2.17 3.33 -1.93
N PRO A 223 1.06 4.07 -2.18
CA PRO A 223 0.75 5.30 -1.45
C PRO A 223 0.76 5.11 0.08
N MET A 224 0.43 3.90 0.54
CA MET A 224 0.34 3.47 1.94
C MET A 224 1.55 2.60 2.33
N ALA A 225 2.69 2.74 1.66
CA ALA A 225 3.91 2.03 2.06
C ALA A 225 4.31 2.39 3.51
N PHE A 226 4.56 1.37 4.33
CA PHE A 226 5.06 1.53 5.72
C PHE A 226 6.58 1.40 5.82
N ALA A 227 7.23 0.93 4.76
CA ALA A 227 8.67 0.86 4.59
C ALA A 227 9.00 0.91 3.09
N THR A 228 10.21 1.33 2.77
CA THR A 228 10.68 1.56 1.39
C THR A 228 12.07 0.98 1.18
N GLU A 229 12.48 0.85 -0.08
CA GLU A 229 13.90 0.79 -0.41
C GLU A 229 14.59 2.14 -0.18
N THR A 230 15.89 2.11 0.06
CA THR A 230 16.69 3.34 0.11
C THR A 230 16.77 3.97 -1.28
N PRO A 231 16.48 5.29 -1.43
CA PRO A 231 16.64 5.98 -2.71
C PRO A 231 18.05 5.83 -3.30
N PRO A 232 18.20 5.74 -4.65
CA PRO A 232 17.20 6.07 -5.67
C PRO A 232 16.25 4.92 -6.04
N ALA A 233 16.32 3.77 -5.37
CA ALA A 233 15.35 2.70 -5.54
C ALA A 233 13.98 3.14 -5.00
N ASN A 234 12.92 2.48 -5.46
CA ASN A 234 11.54 2.98 -5.32
C ASN A 234 10.48 1.89 -5.14
N ALA A 235 10.87 0.66 -4.79
CA ALA A 235 9.88 -0.30 -4.32
C ALA A 235 9.44 0.00 -2.89
N SER A 236 8.18 -0.35 -2.62
CA SER A 236 7.67 -0.47 -1.27
C SER A 236 8.15 -1.78 -0.67
N ARG A 237 8.25 -1.83 0.66
CA ARG A 237 8.66 -3.03 1.40
C ARG A 237 7.54 -3.44 2.35
N VAL A 238 7.19 -4.72 2.37
CA VAL A 238 6.26 -5.26 3.37
C VAL A 238 6.88 -5.08 4.74
N SER A 239 6.20 -4.36 5.63
CA SER A 239 6.68 -4.08 6.97
C SER A 239 5.90 -4.89 7.99
N ALA A 240 6.58 -5.34 9.04
CA ALA A 240 5.95 -5.88 10.24
C ALA A 240 6.48 -5.09 11.44
N ARG A 241 5.58 -4.74 12.35
CA ARG A 241 5.91 -4.02 13.58
C ARG A 241 6.44 -5.00 14.62
N ALA A 242 7.64 -4.75 15.14
CA ALA A 242 8.23 -5.52 16.24
C ALA A 242 8.66 -4.65 17.43
N HIS A 243 8.71 -3.32 17.28
CA HIS A 243 9.12 -2.41 18.36
C HIS A 243 8.16 -2.42 19.57
N GLU A 244 8.72 -2.59 20.76
CA GLU A 244 8.06 -2.44 22.06
C GLU A 244 8.45 -1.09 22.69
N TRP A 245 7.47 -0.21 22.93
CA TRP A 245 7.68 1.13 23.46
C TRP A 245 8.00 1.13 24.97
N GLY A 246 8.87 2.03 25.40
CA GLY A 246 9.25 2.28 26.79
C GLY A 246 8.90 3.68 27.31
N ASP A 247 8.08 4.44 26.59
CA ASP A 247 7.81 5.87 26.81
C ASP A 247 6.47 6.16 27.53
N HIS A 248 5.87 5.16 28.16
CA HIS A 248 4.54 5.29 28.78
C HIS A 248 4.41 6.51 29.72
N ALA A 249 5.41 6.74 30.57
CA ALA A 249 5.43 7.88 31.49
C ALA A 249 5.48 9.25 30.76
N TRP A 250 6.12 9.32 29.59
CA TRP A 250 6.13 10.53 28.76
C TRP A 250 4.72 10.80 28.20
N LEU A 251 4.07 9.78 27.63
CA LEU A 251 2.73 9.92 27.07
C LEU A 251 1.68 10.29 28.11
N GLU A 252 1.74 9.69 29.31
CA GLU A 252 0.87 10.06 30.43
C GLU A 252 1.07 11.52 30.84
N HIS A 253 2.34 11.97 30.93
CA HIS A 253 2.65 13.36 31.24
C HIS A 253 2.12 14.32 30.16
N ARG A 254 2.35 13.99 28.88
CA ARG A 254 1.92 14.77 27.72
C ARG A 254 0.41 14.94 27.69
N ALA A 255 -0.35 13.87 27.93
CA ALA A 255 -1.81 13.90 27.92
C ALA A 255 -2.42 14.79 29.01
N GLY A 256 -1.74 14.93 30.15
CA GLY A 256 -2.15 15.81 31.26
C GLY A 256 -1.59 17.23 31.20
N ALA A 257 -0.70 17.54 30.25
CA ALA A 257 -0.04 18.83 30.14
C ALA A 257 -0.75 19.74 29.12
N ASP A 258 -0.72 21.05 29.37
CA ASP A 258 -1.05 22.07 28.37
C ASP A 258 0.25 22.62 27.77
N PRO A 259 0.62 22.26 26.53
CA PRO A 259 1.89 22.66 25.93
C PRO A 259 2.02 24.18 25.76
N LEU A 260 0.91 24.92 25.65
CA LEU A 260 0.95 26.39 25.51
C LEU A 260 1.42 27.11 26.77
N HIS A 261 1.36 26.42 27.92
CA HIS A 261 1.76 26.94 29.23
C HIS A 261 3.02 26.24 29.76
N LYS A 262 3.74 25.50 28.91
CA LYS A 262 5.02 24.85 29.23
C LYS A 262 6.17 25.53 28.49
N ALA A 263 7.39 25.30 28.97
CA ALA A 263 8.58 25.77 28.26
C ALA A 263 8.71 25.01 26.94
N MET A 264 8.91 25.75 25.84
CA MET A 264 9.14 25.20 24.51
C MET A 264 10.34 25.91 23.89
N SER A 265 11.49 25.25 23.97
CA SER A 265 12.72 25.60 23.28
C SER A 265 13.06 24.43 22.34
N ILE A 266 13.13 24.72 21.04
CA ILE A 266 13.18 23.72 19.97
C ILE A 266 14.55 23.78 19.29
N PHE A 267 15.17 22.61 19.10
CA PHE A 267 16.34 22.43 18.23
C PHE A 267 15.88 21.85 16.89
N GLU A 268 15.89 22.66 15.83
CA GLU A 268 15.54 22.23 14.47
C GLU A 268 16.71 21.45 13.83
N VAL A 269 16.42 20.28 13.26
CA VAL A 269 17.43 19.33 12.77
C VAL A 269 17.05 18.72 11.44
N HIS A 270 17.97 18.81 10.47
CA HIS A 270 17.97 17.92 9.31
C HIS A 270 18.86 16.70 9.59
N LEU A 271 18.23 15.53 9.79
CA LEU A 271 18.91 14.30 10.24
C LEU A 271 20.10 13.91 9.35
N GLY A 272 19.95 14.04 8.04
CA GLY A 272 20.98 13.62 7.07
C GLY A 272 22.23 14.52 7.03
N SER A 273 22.17 15.73 7.60
CA SER A 273 23.29 16.69 7.56
C SER A 273 23.77 17.17 8.92
N TRP A 274 23.08 16.86 10.02
CA TRP A 274 23.54 17.21 11.37
C TRP A 274 24.89 16.57 11.67
N ARG A 275 24.95 15.24 11.53
CA ARG A 275 26.17 14.43 11.56
C ARG A 275 26.04 13.35 10.47
N PRO A 276 26.63 13.55 9.29
CA PRO A 276 26.45 12.64 8.17
C PRO A 276 26.88 11.19 8.48
N GLY A 277 26.12 10.23 7.96
CA GLY A 277 26.44 8.79 8.06
C GLY A 277 25.84 8.08 9.27
N LEU A 278 25.01 8.75 10.08
CA LEU A 278 24.36 8.13 11.23
C LEU A 278 23.03 7.45 10.87
N THR A 279 22.78 6.34 11.53
CA THR A 279 21.49 5.64 11.57
C THR A 279 20.54 6.26 12.59
N TYR A 280 19.24 5.93 12.55
CA TYR A 280 18.28 6.35 13.58
C TYR A 280 18.72 5.93 14.99
N LEU A 281 19.32 4.74 15.14
CA LEU A 281 19.80 4.23 16.43
C LEU A 281 20.94 5.09 17.00
N GLU A 282 21.88 5.51 16.15
CA GLU A 282 23.00 6.37 16.55
C GLU A 282 22.56 7.82 16.77
N LEU A 283 21.65 8.31 15.91
CA LEU A 283 21.02 9.63 16.05
C LEU A 283 20.29 9.74 17.38
N ALA A 284 19.58 8.68 17.80
CA ALA A 284 18.83 8.66 19.05
C ALA A 284 19.73 9.00 20.24
N GLN A 285 20.86 8.31 20.35
CA GLN A 285 21.81 8.48 21.45
C GLN A 285 22.50 9.84 21.39
N GLN A 286 23.08 10.17 20.23
CA GLN A 286 23.89 11.37 20.10
C GLN A 286 23.06 12.65 20.18
N LEU A 287 21.85 12.65 19.60
CA LEU A 287 20.99 13.82 19.59
C LEU A 287 20.38 14.05 20.98
N ALA A 288 19.97 12.98 21.68
CA ALA A 288 19.47 13.10 23.05
C ALA A 288 20.54 13.67 24.00
N GLU A 289 21.78 13.19 23.91
CA GLU A 289 22.91 13.73 24.70
C GLU A 289 23.11 15.22 24.40
N TYR A 290 23.23 15.59 23.12
CA TYR A 290 23.45 16.98 22.70
C TYR A 290 22.32 17.92 23.15
N VAL A 291 21.07 17.51 22.96
CA VAL A 291 19.88 18.29 23.33
C VAL A 291 19.78 18.47 24.84
N THR A 292 20.10 17.42 25.61
CA THR A 292 20.13 17.48 27.07
C THR A 292 21.21 18.42 27.58
N GLU A 293 22.43 18.33 27.04
CA GLU A 293 23.55 19.20 27.43
C GLU A 293 23.28 20.68 27.12
N THR A 294 22.58 20.96 26.02
CA THR A 294 22.26 22.32 25.57
C THR A 294 20.96 22.86 26.16
N GLY A 295 20.14 22.00 26.77
CA GLY A 295 18.93 22.39 27.50
C GLY A 295 17.70 22.68 26.63
N PHE A 296 17.64 22.18 25.40
CA PHE A 296 16.40 22.22 24.62
C PHE A 296 15.37 21.23 25.16
N THR A 297 14.10 21.54 24.94
CA THR A 297 12.95 20.73 25.40
C THR A 297 12.42 19.80 24.31
N HIS A 298 12.63 20.17 23.05
CA HIS A 298 12.11 19.47 21.88
C HIS A 298 13.15 19.47 20.77
N VAL A 299 13.06 18.47 19.90
CA VAL A 299 13.65 18.48 18.57
C VAL A 299 12.54 18.68 17.53
N GLU A 300 12.79 19.51 16.53
CA GLU A 300 11.94 19.60 15.34
C GLU A 300 12.72 19.02 14.15
N LEU A 301 12.18 17.97 13.55
CA LEU A 301 12.83 17.31 12.43
C LEU A 301 12.30 17.88 11.12
N LEU A 302 13.21 18.27 10.22
CA LEU A 302 12.84 18.40 8.81
C LEU A 302 12.21 17.09 8.30
N PRO A 303 11.44 17.11 7.19
CA PRO A 303 10.54 16.01 6.86
C PRO A 303 11.23 14.64 6.82
N VAL A 304 10.72 13.72 7.64
CA VAL A 304 11.26 12.37 7.79
C VAL A 304 10.53 11.34 6.92
N ALA A 305 9.40 11.70 6.31
CA ALA A 305 8.73 10.84 5.34
C ALA A 305 9.63 10.57 4.12
N GLU A 306 9.48 9.39 3.50
CA GLU A 306 10.35 9.01 2.38
C GLU A 306 10.21 9.97 1.20
N HIS A 307 11.36 10.40 0.68
CA HIS A 307 11.51 11.37 -0.38
C HIS A 307 12.69 10.95 -1.28
N PRO A 308 12.57 11.03 -2.61
CA PRO A 308 13.59 10.47 -3.49
C PRO A 308 14.86 11.32 -3.58
N TYR A 309 14.73 12.64 -3.46
CA TYR A 309 15.82 13.57 -3.69
C TYR A 309 16.26 14.27 -2.41
N GLY A 310 17.47 13.99 -1.94
CA GLY A 310 18.01 14.60 -0.72
C GLY A 310 18.18 16.13 -0.79
N GLY A 311 18.32 16.69 -2.00
CA GLY A 311 18.39 18.15 -2.19
C GLY A 311 17.06 18.88 -1.96
N SER A 312 15.94 18.14 -1.82
CA SER A 312 14.66 18.70 -1.37
C SER A 312 14.59 18.93 0.14
N TRP A 313 15.58 18.43 0.89
CA TRP A 313 15.61 18.38 2.36
C TRP A 313 14.41 17.67 3.01
N GLY A 314 13.67 16.88 2.22
CA GLY A 314 12.48 16.15 2.67
C GLY A 314 11.17 16.71 2.14
N TYR A 315 11.13 17.95 1.65
CA TYR A 315 9.87 18.63 1.26
C TYR A 315 9.25 18.13 -0.05
N GLN A 316 9.87 17.17 -0.74
CA GLN A 316 9.26 16.50 -1.91
C GLN A 316 9.02 15.02 -1.58
N VAL A 317 8.00 14.76 -0.76
CA VAL A 317 7.65 13.44 -0.22
C VAL A 317 6.98 12.57 -1.29
N THR A 318 7.33 11.28 -1.33
CA THR A 318 6.65 10.28 -2.19
C THR A 318 6.01 9.14 -1.40
N SER A 319 6.50 8.79 -0.21
CA SER A 319 5.86 7.79 0.66
C SER A 319 5.54 8.38 2.02
N TYR A 320 4.31 8.87 2.15
CA TYR A 320 3.86 9.65 3.31
C TYR A 320 3.77 8.81 4.60
N TYR A 321 3.56 7.50 4.48
CA TYR A 321 3.36 6.56 5.59
C TYR A 321 4.63 5.77 5.97
N ALA A 322 5.80 6.15 5.44
CA ALA A 322 7.07 5.50 5.78
C ALA A 322 8.12 6.55 6.19
N PRO A 323 8.84 6.36 7.31
CA PRO A 323 10.07 7.12 7.55
C PRO A 323 11.12 6.73 6.49
N THR A 324 11.93 7.70 6.08
CA THR A 324 12.96 7.51 5.05
C THR A 324 13.89 6.35 5.41
N ALA A 325 14.10 5.44 4.46
CA ALA A 325 14.95 4.26 4.63
C ALA A 325 16.46 4.60 4.66
N ARG A 326 16.83 5.88 4.47
CA ARG A 326 18.22 6.35 4.53
C ARG A 326 18.91 6.10 5.87
N PHE A 327 18.15 6.09 6.97
CA PHE A 327 18.71 6.04 8.33
C PHE A 327 18.39 4.72 9.05
N GLY A 328 17.60 3.82 8.45
CA GLY A 328 17.23 2.55 9.05
C GLY A 328 15.78 2.17 8.77
N SER A 329 15.29 1.19 9.53
CA SER A 329 13.93 0.69 9.46
C SER A 329 12.93 1.59 10.20
N PRO A 330 11.62 1.41 9.97
CA PRO A 330 10.58 2.06 10.77
C PRO A 330 10.70 1.76 12.28
N ASP A 331 11.13 0.56 12.67
CA ASP A 331 11.34 0.24 14.09
C ASP A 331 12.56 0.94 14.68
N ASP A 332 13.60 1.21 13.87
CA ASP A 332 14.72 2.06 14.31
C ASP A 332 14.28 3.51 14.53
N PHE A 333 13.34 4.02 13.71
CA PHE A 333 12.76 5.34 13.93
C PHE A 333 11.85 5.37 15.18
N ARG A 334 11.09 4.30 15.47
CA ARG A 334 10.36 4.19 16.75
C ARG A 334 11.31 4.19 17.94
N TYR A 335 12.42 3.44 17.86
CA TYR A 335 13.46 3.49 18.89
C TYR A 335 14.04 4.89 19.07
N PHE A 336 14.25 5.64 17.98
CA PHE A 336 14.71 7.02 18.04
C PHE A 336 13.76 7.90 18.86
N VAL A 337 12.46 7.83 18.58
CA VAL A 337 11.45 8.60 19.33
C VAL A 337 11.35 8.12 20.78
N ASP A 338 11.28 6.81 21.02
CA ASP A 338 11.23 6.21 22.36
C ASP A 338 12.39 6.69 23.24
N HIS A 339 13.61 6.70 22.68
CA HIS A 339 14.81 7.11 23.37
C HIS A 339 14.78 8.61 23.74
N LEU A 340 14.29 9.47 22.85
CA LEU A 340 14.12 10.90 23.12
C LEU A 340 13.08 11.15 24.22
N HIS A 341 11.93 10.48 24.14
CA HIS A 341 10.88 10.58 25.16
C HIS A 341 11.38 10.15 26.54
N ARG A 342 12.12 9.03 26.61
CA ARG A 342 12.73 8.53 27.86
C ARG A 342 13.82 9.45 28.39
N SER A 343 14.38 10.32 27.55
CA SER A 343 15.31 11.39 27.91
C SER A 343 14.61 12.71 28.23
N GLY A 344 13.27 12.75 28.21
CA GLY A 344 12.48 13.95 28.50
C GLY A 344 12.44 14.97 27.37
N ILE A 345 12.67 14.54 26.12
CA ILE A 345 12.74 15.40 24.93
C ILE A 345 11.56 15.08 24.03
N GLY A 346 10.78 16.11 23.68
CA GLY A 346 9.67 15.96 22.73
C GLY A 346 10.13 15.98 21.28
N VAL A 347 9.37 15.33 20.40
CA VAL A 347 9.67 15.19 18.98
C VAL A 347 8.55 15.83 18.15
N ILE A 348 8.92 16.85 17.39
CA ILE A 348 8.08 17.50 16.37
C ILE A 348 8.62 17.10 15.00
N ILE A 349 7.75 16.88 14.03
CA ILE A 349 8.16 16.68 12.64
C ILE A 349 7.54 17.74 11.73
N ASP A 350 8.28 18.11 10.70
CA ASP A 350 7.73 18.78 9.55
C ASP A 350 6.85 17.81 8.75
N TRP A 351 5.60 18.20 8.59
CA TRP A 351 4.60 17.48 7.82
C TRP A 351 4.25 18.28 6.55
N VAL A 352 4.25 17.61 5.40
CA VAL A 352 4.23 18.26 4.06
C VAL A 352 2.93 17.94 3.28
N PRO A 353 1.75 18.42 3.72
CA PRO A 353 0.48 18.15 3.05
C PRO A 353 0.19 19.05 1.85
N GLY A 354 1.05 20.04 1.56
CA GLY A 354 0.76 21.08 0.58
C GLY A 354 0.90 20.63 -0.87
N HIS A 355 1.84 19.73 -1.15
CA HIS A 355 2.21 19.33 -2.51
C HIS A 355 2.98 18.00 -2.51
N PHE A 356 3.15 17.42 -3.70
CA PHE A 356 3.96 16.21 -3.94
C PHE A 356 4.64 16.26 -5.32
N PRO A 357 5.79 15.59 -5.52
CA PRO A 357 6.54 15.67 -6.77
C PRO A 357 5.87 14.90 -7.91
N LYS A 358 6.30 15.18 -9.15
CA LYS A 358 5.73 14.60 -10.37
C LYS A 358 6.34 13.24 -10.76
N ASP A 359 7.07 12.60 -9.86
CA ASP A 359 7.64 11.27 -10.05
C ASP A 359 6.56 10.27 -10.51
N GLU A 360 6.72 9.74 -11.72
CA GLU A 360 5.71 8.88 -12.36
C GLU A 360 5.47 7.57 -11.57
N TRP A 361 6.45 7.12 -10.80
CA TRP A 361 6.34 5.92 -9.96
C TRP A 361 5.63 6.17 -8.61
N ALA A 362 5.31 7.42 -8.27
CA ALA A 362 4.64 7.80 -7.01
C ALA A 362 3.17 8.21 -7.27
N LEU A 363 2.65 9.22 -6.56
CA LEU A 363 1.23 9.62 -6.59
C LEU A 363 0.76 10.27 -7.91
N ALA A 364 1.67 10.80 -8.72
CA ALA A 364 1.35 11.53 -9.94
C ALA A 364 0.51 10.70 -10.93
N ARG A 365 -0.66 11.20 -11.32
CA ARG A 365 -1.58 10.53 -12.25
C ARG A 365 -1.79 9.05 -11.95
N PHE A 366 -1.99 8.73 -10.66
CA PHE A 366 -1.83 7.39 -10.11
C PHE A 366 -2.54 6.29 -10.90
N ASP A 367 -3.79 6.53 -11.29
CA ASP A 367 -4.64 5.60 -12.05
C ASP A 367 -4.87 6.04 -13.50
N GLY A 368 -4.01 6.91 -14.04
CA GLY A 368 -4.15 7.55 -15.35
C GLY A 368 -5.06 8.79 -15.36
N THR A 369 -5.71 9.12 -14.24
CA THR A 369 -6.45 10.36 -14.03
C THR A 369 -5.72 11.27 -13.03
N ALA A 370 -6.18 12.52 -12.88
CA ALA A 370 -5.76 13.37 -11.77
C ALA A 370 -6.42 12.86 -10.47
N LEU A 371 -5.77 11.88 -9.82
CA LEU A 371 -6.34 11.14 -8.69
C LEU A 371 -6.12 11.88 -7.37
N TYR A 372 -4.85 12.08 -7.01
CA TYR A 372 -4.43 12.76 -5.78
C TYR A 372 -4.32 14.26 -6.01
N GLU A 373 -3.85 14.67 -7.18
CA GLU A 373 -3.77 16.06 -7.63
C GLU A 373 -5.11 16.58 -8.14
N HIS A 374 -5.33 17.89 -8.02
CA HIS A 374 -6.53 18.52 -8.55
C HIS A 374 -6.56 18.52 -10.09
N GLY A 375 -7.67 18.09 -10.69
CA GLY A 375 -7.78 17.91 -12.15
C GLY A 375 -7.72 19.18 -13.01
N ASP A 376 -7.99 20.35 -12.42
CA ASP A 376 -7.70 21.65 -13.05
C ASP A 376 -6.22 22.04 -12.81
N PRO A 377 -5.38 22.15 -13.85
CA PRO A 377 -3.96 22.52 -13.72
C PRO A 377 -3.74 23.90 -13.07
N GLN A 378 -4.71 24.82 -13.17
CA GLN A 378 -4.64 26.12 -12.48
C GLN A 378 -4.83 26.02 -10.96
N ARG A 379 -5.13 24.82 -10.45
CA ARG A 379 -5.29 24.53 -9.03
C ARG A 379 -4.43 23.36 -8.58
N GLY A 380 -4.12 22.43 -9.48
CA GLY A 380 -3.40 21.19 -9.20
C GLY A 380 -1.89 21.25 -9.38
N GLU A 381 -1.32 22.37 -9.82
CA GLU A 381 0.15 22.49 -10.01
C GLU A 381 0.74 23.67 -9.27
N GLN A 382 1.89 23.47 -8.62
CA GLN A 382 2.72 24.56 -8.13
C GLN A 382 3.84 24.85 -9.13
N LEU A 383 3.67 25.92 -9.92
CA LEU A 383 4.49 26.20 -11.09
C LEU A 383 5.95 26.48 -10.74
N ASP A 384 6.20 27.28 -9.71
CA ASP A 384 7.56 27.64 -9.29
C ASP A 384 8.36 26.44 -8.77
N TRP A 385 7.68 25.40 -8.26
CA TRP A 385 8.31 24.22 -7.66
C TRP A 385 8.30 23.01 -8.60
N GLY A 386 7.51 23.04 -9.68
CA GLY A 386 7.34 21.92 -10.59
C GLY A 386 6.64 20.72 -9.95
N THR A 387 5.78 20.92 -8.95
CA THR A 387 5.09 19.86 -8.18
C THR A 387 3.57 19.89 -8.38
N TYR A 388 2.88 18.82 -7.97
CA TYR A 388 1.43 18.78 -7.92
C TYR A 388 0.90 19.19 -6.55
N ILE A 389 -0.31 19.76 -6.53
CA ILE A 389 -1.06 20.15 -5.34
C ILE A 389 -2.20 19.15 -5.14
N PHE A 390 -2.35 18.64 -3.92
CA PHE A 390 -3.42 17.71 -3.57
C PHE A 390 -4.82 18.31 -3.82
N ASP A 391 -5.76 17.48 -4.27
CA ASP A 391 -7.18 17.82 -4.30
C ASP A 391 -7.81 17.69 -2.91
N PHE A 392 -7.63 18.71 -2.07
CA PHE A 392 -8.21 18.75 -0.72
C PHE A 392 -9.74 18.62 -0.69
N GLY A 393 -10.42 18.91 -1.81
CA GLY A 393 -11.87 18.78 -1.94
C GLY A 393 -12.33 17.34 -2.13
N ARG A 394 -11.44 16.44 -2.58
CA ARG A 394 -11.73 15.03 -2.75
C ARG A 394 -11.62 14.30 -1.42
N ARG A 395 -12.69 13.57 -1.05
CA ARG A 395 -12.87 12.99 0.29
C ARG A 395 -11.76 12.01 0.65
N GLU A 396 -11.42 11.13 -0.28
CA GLU A 396 -10.41 10.09 -0.11
C GLU A 396 -9.00 10.70 0.00
N VAL A 397 -8.72 11.75 -0.78
CA VAL A 397 -7.44 12.49 -0.72
C VAL A 397 -7.31 13.24 0.61
N ARG A 398 -8.37 13.92 1.05
CA ARG A 398 -8.42 14.51 2.39
C ARG A 398 -8.19 13.45 3.47
N ASN A 399 -8.81 12.27 3.33
CA ASN A 399 -8.65 11.18 4.30
C ASN A 399 -7.22 10.64 4.34
N PHE A 400 -6.59 10.47 3.18
CA PHE A 400 -5.17 10.11 3.07
C PHE A 400 -4.30 11.09 3.88
N LEU A 401 -4.50 12.41 3.73
CA LEU A 401 -3.71 13.39 4.48
C LEU A 401 -4.05 13.42 5.97
N VAL A 402 -5.33 13.44 6.34
CA VAL A 402 -5.75 13.50 7.75
C VAL A 402 -5.31 12.25 8.50
N ALA A 403 -5.53 11.06 7.93
CA ALA A 403 -5.05 9.83 8.53
C ALA A 403 -3.51 9.77 8.55
N ASN A 404 -2.80 10.42 7.63
CA ASN A 404 -1.34 10.49 7.70
C ASN A 404 -0.84 11.32 8.89
N ALA A 405 -1.50 12.44 9.20
CA ALA A 405 -1.18 13.21 10.40
C ALA A 405 -1.39 12.37 11.68
N LEU A 406 -2.52 11.66 11.77
CA LEU A 406 -2.82 10.77 12.89
C LEU A 406 -1.84 9.59 12.98
N PHE A 407 -1.45 9.02 11.83
CA PHE A 407 -0.49 7.92 11.73
C PHE A 407 0.84 8.24 12.41
N TRP A 408 1.41 9.43 12.18
CA TRP A 408 2.65 9.82 12.84
C TRP A 408 2.49 9.93 14.36
N CYS A 409 1.36 10.47 14.82
CA CYS A 409 1.08 10.59 16.25
C CYS A 409 0.78 9.24 16.93
N GLU A 410 0.10 8.30 16.26
CA GLU A 410 -0.29 7.00 16.83
C GLU A 410 0.78 5.91 16.66
N GLU A 411 1.38 5.78 15.47
CA GLU A 411 2.32 4.68 15.17
C GLU A 411 3.77 5.01 15.52
N PHE A 412 4.10 6.30 15.62
CA PHE A 412 5.44 6.80 15.93
C PHE A 412 5.48 7.74 17.13
N HIS A 413 4.37 7.91 17.84
CA HIS A 413 4.25 8.69 19.08
C HIS A 413 4.66 10.17 18.97
N ILE A 414 4.75 10.72 17.76
CA ILE A 414 5.16 12.12 17.51
C ILE A 414 4.30 13.12 18.30
N ASP A 415 4.94 14.10 18.93
CA ASP A 415 4.30 15.05 19.87
C ASP A 415 3.70 16.27 19.17
N GLY A 416 4.14 16.58 17.96
CA GLY A 416 3.64 17.73 17.21
C GLY A 416 3.99 17.68 15.73
N LEU A 417 3.20 18.38 14.93
CA LEU A 417 3.40 18.54 13.49
C LEU A 417 3.57 20.03 13.19
N ARG A 418 4.62 20.38 12.45
CA ARG A 418 4.79 21.72 11.88
C ARG A 418 4.53 21.64 10.37
N VAL A 419 3.70 22.56 9.86
CA VAL A 419 3.33 22.62 8.44
C VAL A 419 4.02 23.81 7.82
N ASP A 420 4.88 23.57 6.84
CA ASP A 420 5.55 24.63 6.09
C ASP A 420 4.64 25.22 5.01
N ALA A 421 4.99 26.42 4.55
CA ALA A 421 4.37 27.08 3.40
C ALA A 421 2.82 27.06 3.35
N VAL A 422 2.12 27.19 4.49
CA VAL A 422 0.64 27.10 4.58
C VAL A 422 -0.09 28.04 3.62
N ALA A 423 0.49 29.20 3.30
CA ALA A 423 -0.04 30.13 2.30
C ALA A 423 -0.23 29.48 0.91
N SER A 424 0.61 28.51 0.54
CA SER A 424 0.47 27.74 -0.71
C SER A 424 -0.79 26.88 -0.77
N MET A 425 -1.33 26.50 0.39
CA MET A 425 -2.58 25.74 0.50
C MET A 425 -3.79 26.68 0.56
N LEU A 426 -3.66 27.81 1.28
CA LEU A 426 -4.75 28.74 1.55
C LEU A 426 -5.12 29.63 0.37
N TYR A 427 -4.22 29.88 -0.57
CA TYR A 427 -4.43 30.86 -1.63
C TYR A 427 -4.30 30.25 -3.04
N ARG A 428 -5.34 30.43 -3.85
CA ARG A 428 -5.40 29.98 -5.24
C ARG A 428 -4.45 30.73 -6.16
N ASP A 429 -4.06 31.95 -5.78
CA ASP A 429 -3.15 32.83 -6.54
C ASP A 429 -1.68 32.71 -6.08
N TYR A 430 -1.37 31.84 -5.12
CA TYR A 430 -0.02 31.68 -4.60
C TYR A 430 0.96 31.28 -5.71
N SER A 431 2.02 32.09 -5.89
CA SER A 431 3.04 31.87 -6.93
C SER A 431 2.48 31.76 -8.36
N ARG A 432 1.34 32.41 -8.65
CA ARG A 432 0.74 32.41 -9.99
C ARG A 432 0.77 33.78 -10.67
N PRO A 433 1.12 33.84 -11.96
CA PRO A 433 0.99 35.07 -12.74
C PRO A 433 -0.47 35.53 -12.85
N VAL A 434 -0.65 36.83 -13.11
CA VAL A 434 -1.96 37.42 -13.38
C VAL A 434 -2.65 36.68 -14.54
N GLY A 435 -3.89 36.25 -14.32
CA GLY A 435 -4.69 35.52 -15.31
C GLY A 435 -4.44 34.02 -15.39
N GLN A 436 -3.55 33.46 -14.55
CA GLN A 436 -3.25 32.02 -14.50
C GLN A 436 -3.85 31.32 -13.27
N TRP A 437 -4.93 31.87 -12.72
CA TRP A 437 -5.67 31.30 -11.59
C TRP A 437 -7.15 31.70 -11.66
N THR A 438 -8.02 30.93 -11.00
CA THR A 438 -9.47 31.19 -10.93
C THR A 438 -9.96 31.47 -9.50
N PRO A 439 -10.81 32.49 -9.29
CA PRO A 439 -11.43 32.77 -7.99
C PRO A 439 -12.27 31.61 -7.43
N ASN A 440 -12.49 31.62 -6.12
CA ASN A 440 -13.44 30.74 -5.46
C ASN A 440 -14.89 31.12 -5.78
N ILE A 441 -15.84 30.32 -5.28
CA ILE A 441 -17.28 30.51 -5.53
C ILE A 441 -17.83 31.86 -5.00
N HIS A 442 -17.07 32.56 -4.16
CA HIS A 442 -17.40 33.88 -3.62
C HIS A 442 -16.60 35.02 -4.30
N GLY A 443 -15.79 34.71 -5.32
CA GLY A 443 -14.97 35.68 -6.03
C GLY A 443 -13.64 36.02 -5.35
N GLY A 444 -13.32 35.36 -4.23
CA GLY A 444 -12.08 35.55 -3.49
C GLY A 444 -10.94 34.64 -3.96
N ARG A 445 -9.74 34.85 -3.41
CA ARG A 445 -8.55 34.03 -3.70
C ARG A 445 -8.35 32.86 -2.74
N GLU A 446 -9.16 32.79 -1.69
CA GLU A 446 -9.07 31.78 -0.65
C GLU A 446 -9.44 30.41 -1.21
N ASN A 447 -8.67 29.39 -0.87
CA ASN A 447 -8.96 27.99 -1.16
C ASN A 447 -9.85 27.43 -0.04
N LEU A 448 -11.16 27.38 -0.32
CA LEU A 448 -12.22 27.06 0.65
C LEU A 448 -12.21 25.62 1.14
#